data_AF-A0A9W8F024-F1
#
_entry.id   AF-A0A9W8F024-F1
#
_cell.length_a   1.000
_cell.length_b   1.000
_cell.length_c   1.000
_cell.angle_alpha   90.00
_cell.angle_beta   90.00
_cell.angle_gamma   90.00
#
_symmetry.space_group_name_H-M   'P 1'
#
loop_
_entity.id
_entity.type
_entity.pdbx_description
1 polymer ?
#
loop_
_entity_poly.entity_id
_entity_poly.type
_entity_poly.pdbx_seq_one_letter_code
_entity_poly.pdbx_strand_id
1 'polypeptide(L)'
;MGASQSKHRITVQDKAILDMKVQRDKLKQYQKRVQVVLDREDALARELLKKGDKRRALLALRRRKYQEQMISTTDSQLLNLQQLVETIEFSLVQKDVLFGLEQGNQVLTKLNQEMRIEDVERLADDTAEAIAYQNEISELLKTQMSAEDEEAVLMELDELERQESDRLQINMPQVPDHPLPVQHPVEADAQQDGEEKEDELSLNKQPMLA
;
A
#
# COMPACT_ATOMS: atom_id res chain seq x y z
N MET A 1 23.10 39.89 -26.11
CA MET A 1 22.00 39.48 -25.20
C MET A 1 21.66 38.03 -25.50
N GLY A 2 21.82 37.10 -24.56
CA GLY A 2 21.35 35.73 -24.74
C GLY A 2 22.36 34.65 -24.33
N ALA A 3 22.41 34.37 -23.03
CA ALA A 3 22.82 33.07 -22.53
C ALA A 3 22.10 32.83 -21.20
N SER A 4 20.79 32.57 -21.25
CA SER A 4 20.08 31.98 -20.12
C SER A 4 20.58 30.55 -19.95
N GLN A 5 21.72 30.40 -19.28
CA GLN A 5 22.22 29.11 -18.82
C GLN A 5 21.11 28.45 -17.96
N SER A 6 20.70 27.25 -18.37
CA SER A 6 19.57 26.51 -17.83
C SER A 6 19.65 26.34 -16.31
N LYS A 7 18.53 26.61 -15.63
CA LYS A 7 18.35 26.59 -14.16
C LYS A 7 18.41 25.19 -13.50
N HIS A 8 19.01 24.18 -14.13
CA HIS A 8 19.21 22.88 -13.48
C HIS A 8 20.63 22.82 -12.92
N ARG A 9 20.78 23.25 -11.66
CA ARG A 9 22.04 23.09 -10.93
C ARG A 9 22.16 21.63 -10.52
N ILE A 10 23.17 20.95 -11.03
CA ILE A 10 23.52 19.58 -10.64
C ILE A 10 23.71 19.57 -9.13
N THR A 11 22.90 18.78 -8.44
CA THR A 11 22.96 18.66 -6.98
C THR A 11 24.07 17.69 -6.56
N VAL A 12 24.48 17.74 -5.29
CA VAL A 12 25.49 16.80 -4.75
C VAL A 12 24.96 15.36 -4.84
N GLN A 13 23.64 15.20 -4.72
CA GLN A 13 22.91 13.95 -4.85
C GLN A 13 23.02 13.39 -6.28
N ASP A 14 22.80 14.23 -7.30
CA ASP A 14 22.92 13.83 -8.71
C ASP A 14 24.33 13.34 -9.03
N LYS A 15 25.35 14.00 -8.47
CA LYS A 15 26.75 13.58 -8.62
C LYS A 15 27.01 12.22 -7.96
N ALA A 16 26.47 11.98 -6.76
CA ALA A 16 26.60 10.70 -6.07
C ALA A 16 25.91 9.56 -6.84
N ILE A 17 24.71 9.81 -7.38
CA ILE A 17 23.99 8.83 -8.23
C ILE A 17 24.78 8.54 -9.51
N LEU A 18 25.36 9.57 -10.14
CA LEU A 18 26.21 9.40 -11.30
C LEU A 18 27.44 8.53 -10.97
N ASP A 19 28.14 8.82 -9.88
CA ASP A 19 29.33 8.08 -9.46
C ASP A 19 28.99 6.59 -9.20
N MET A 20 27.85 6.31 -8.55
CA MET A 20 27.35 4.94 -8.36
C MET A 20 27.04 4.24 -9.68
N LYS A 21 26.38 4.93 -10.63
CA LYS A 21 26.06 4.39 -11.96
C LYS A 21 27.34 4.10 -12.77
N VAL A 22 28.34 4.97 -12.68
CA VAL A 22 29.67 4.77 -13.29
C VAL A 22 30.37 3.56 -12.67
N GLN A 23 30.33 3.39 -11.34
CA GLN A 23 30.90 2.22 -10.66
C GLN A 23 30.22 0.92 -11.10
N ARG A 24 28.89 0.90 -11.21
CA ARG A 24 28.13 -0.24 -11.73
C ARG A 24 28.60 -0.62 -13.14
N ASP A 25 28.77 0.36 -14.02
CA ASP A 25 29.17 0.10 -15.40
C ASP A 25 30.63 -0.40 -15.48
N LYS A 26 31.52 0.11 -14.62
CA LYS A 26 32.89 -0.41 -14.47
C LYS A 26 32.90 -1.86 -13.98
N LEU A 27 32.06 -2.22 -13.00
CA LEU A 27 31.94 -3.61 -12.53
C LEU A 27 31.43 -4.54 -13.62
N LYS A 28 30.44 -4.12 -14.42
CA LYS A 28 29.98 -4.88 -15.59
C LYS A 28 31.09 -5.09 -16.63
N GLN A 29 31.91 -4.07 -16.88
CA GLN A 29 33.06 -4.22 -17.77
C GLN A 29 34.10 -5.18 -17.20
N TYR A 30 34.36 -5.11 -15.89
CA TYR A 30 35.25 -6.05 -15.21
C TYR A 30 34.75 -7.49 -15.30
N GLN A 31 33.47 -7.73 -15.01
CA GLN A 31 32.82 -9.03 -15.16
C GLN A 31 33.01 -9.61 -16.56
N LYS A 32 32.77 -8.82 -17.63
CA LYS A 32 33.00 -9.25 -19.02
C LYS A 32 34.46 -9.64 -19.27
N ARG A 33 35.42 -8.89 -18.73
CA ARG A 33 36.85 -9.22 -18.86
C ARG A 33 37.19 -10.54 -18.15
N VAL A 34 36.66 -10.75 -16.95
CA VAL A 34 36.88 -12.00 -16.19
C VAL A 34 36.23 -13.18 -16.90
N GLN A 35 35.04 -13.02 -17.48
CA GLN A 35 34.37 -14.07 -18.26
C GLN A 35 35.24 -14.55 -19.43
N VAL A 36 35.85 -13.63 -20.19
CA VAL A 36 36.76 -13.98 -21.29
C VAL A 36 37.97 -14.78 -20.80
N VAL A 37 38.48 -14.48 -19.61
CA VAL A 37 39.59 -15.26 -19.02
C VAL A 37 39.12 -16.65 -18.61
N LEU A 38 37.93 -16.74 -18.00
CA LEU A 38 37.32 -18.01 -17.58
C LEU A 38 37.12 -18.95 -18.76
N ASP A 39 36.56 -18.45 -19.88
CA ASP A 39 36.34 -19.23 -21.10
C ASP A 39 37.67 -19.75 -21.68
N ARG A 40 38.74 -18.95 -21.60
CA ARG A 40 40.09 -19.35 -22.03
C ARG A 40 40.67 -20.42 -21.13
N GLU A 41 40.51 -20.30 -19.83
CA GLU A 41 40.99 -21.32 -18.88
C GLU A 41 40.24 -22.63 -19.03
N ASP A 42 38.95 -22.58 -19.37
CA ASP A 42 38.16 -23.75 -19.71
C ASP A 42 38.65 -24.46 -20.97
N ALA A 43 38.94 -23.69 -22.03
CA ALA A 43 39.52 -24.23 -23.26
C ALA A 43 40.88 -24.87 -22.99
N LEU A 44 41.76 -24.19 -22.24
CA LEU A 44 43.07 -24.70 -21.85
C LEU A 44 42.98 -25.97 -20.99
N ALA A 45 42.05 -26.02 -20.03
CA ALA A 45 41.82 -27.20 -19.22
C ALA A 45 41.41 -28.40 -20.10
N ARG A 46 40.49 -28.20 -21.05
CA ARG A 46 40.07 -29.24 -22.01
C ARG A 46 41.23 -29.71 -22.89
N GLU A 47 42.07 -28.80 -23.39
CA GLU A 47 43.25 -29.16 -24.19
C GLU A 47 44.29 -29.95 -23.39
N LEU A 48 44.57 -29.55 -22.16
CA LEU A 48 45.53 -30.24 -21.28
C LEU A 48 45.04 -31.64 -20.89
N LEU A 49 43.73 -31.82 -20.71
CA LEU A 49 43.13 -33.13 -20.50
C LEU A 49 43.27 -34.04 -21.73
N LYS A 50 43.07 -33.51 -22.94
CA LYS A 50 43.30 -34.25 -24.20
C LYS A 50 44.76 -34.68 -24.36
N LYS A 51 45.71 -33.84 -23.91
CA LYS A 51 47.15 -34.12 -23.92
C LYS A 51 47.61 -35.08 -22.81
N GLY A 52 46.73 -35.44 -21.86
CA GLY A 52 47.04 -36.33 -20.74
C GLY A 52 47.72 -35.66 -19.53
N ASP A 53 47.95 -34.35 -19.58
CA ASP A 53 48.68 -33.57 -18.57
C ASP A 53 47.79 -33.20 -17.36
N LYS A 54 47.45 -34.20 -16.55
CA LYS A 54 46.54 -34.05 -15.40
C LYS A 54 46.97 -32.98 -14.39
N ARG A 55 48.27 -32.84 -14.11
CA ARG A 55 48.79 -31.85 -13.14
C ARG A 55 48.52 -30.41 -13.58
N ARG A 56 48.71 -30.10 -14.87
CA ARG A 56 48.48 -28.76 -15.43
C ARG A 56 46.99 -28.49 -15.61
N ALA A 57 46.21 -29.49 -16.02
CA ALA A 57 44.75 -29.38 -16.10
C ALA A 57 44.13 -29.04 -14.73
N LEU A 58 44.62 -29.66 -13.65
CA LEU A 58 44.14 -29.38 -12.29
C LEU A 58 44.43 -27.93 -11.86
N LEU A 59 45.59 -27.38 -12.23
CA LEU A 59 45.92 -25.98 -11.97
C LEU A 59 44.99 -25.03 -12.74
N ALA A 60 44.69 -25.32 -14.01
CA ALA A 60 43.75 -24.52 -14.81
C ALA A 60 42.34 -24.53 -14.20
N LEU A 61 41.85 -25.70 -13.77
CA LEU A 61 40.54 -25.81 -13.09
C LEU A 61 40.49 -25.04 -11.77
N ARG A 62 41.59 -25.01 -10.99
CA ARG A 62 41.67 -24.20 -9.76
C ARG A 62 41.56 -22.70 -10.05
N ARG A 63 42.24 -22.22 -11.09
CA ARG A 63 42.16 -20.82 -11.51
C ARG A 63 40.76 -20.46 -12.02
N ARG A 64 40.13 -21.38 -12.75
CA ARG A 64 38.75 -21.22 -13.22
C ARG A 64 37.79 -21.05 -12.05
N LYS A 65 37.86 -21.94 -11.05
CA LYS A 65 37.04 -21.86 -9.84
C LYS A 65 37.23 -20.54 -9.08
N TYR A 66 38.45 -20.02 -9.04
CA TYR A 66 38.72 -18.71 -8.43
C TYR A 66 38.05 -17.57 -9.22
N GLN A 67 38.07 -17.62 -10.55
CA GLN A 67 37.39 -16.63 -11.40
C GLN A 67 35.86 -16.72 -11.29
N GLU A 68 35.29 -17.93 -11.23
CA GLU A 68 33.87 -18.14 -10.94
C GLU A 68 33.48 -17.48 -9.61
N GLN A 69 34.28 -17.67 -8.56
CA GLN A 69 34.03 -17.04 -7.25
C GLN A 69 34.13 -15.50 -7.32
N MET A 70 35.08 -14.96 -8.09
CA MET A 70 35.18 -13.52 -8.32
C MET A 70 33.97 -12.97 -9.06
N ILE A 71 33.46 -13.67 -10.08
CA ILE A 71 32.23 -13.28 -10.79
C ILE A 71 31.06 -13.27 -9.82
N SER A 72 30.86 -14.34 -9.06
CA SER A 72 29.78 -14.43 -8.06
C SER A 72 29.85 -13.30 -7.03
N THR A 73 31.05 -12.97 -6.54
CA THR A 73 31.24 -11.85 -5.60
C THR A 73 30.90 -10.51 -6.27
N THR A 74 31.29 -10.33 -7.53
CA THR A 74 31.00 -9.13 -8.32
C THR A 74 29.49 -8.98 -8.57
N ASP A 75 28.78 -10.08 -8.84
CA ASP A 75 27.32 -10.07 -9.02
C ASP A 75 26.60 -9.62 -7.75
N SER A 76 27.00 -10.14 -6.58
CA SER A 76 26.48 -9.68 -5.29
C SER A 76 26.73 -8.19 -5.06
N GLN A 77 27.92 -7.69 -5.40
CA GLN A 77 28.23 -6.26 -5.30
C GLN A 77 27.39 -5.41 -6.26
N LEU A 78 27.12 -5.92 -7.46
CA LEU A 78 26.30 -5.25 -8.46
C LEU A 78 24.86 -5.13 -8.00
N LEU A 79 24.29 -6.21 -7.43
CA LEU A 79 22.96 -6.21 -6.81
C LEU A 79 22.87 -5.18 -5.68
N ASN A 80 23.86 -5.16 -4.78
CA ASN A 80 23.91 -4.20 -3.68
C ASN A 80 23.95 -2.75 -4.19
N LEU A 81 24.73 -2.48 -5.24
CA LEU A 81 24.77 -1.15 -5.86
C LEU A 81 23.44 -0.76 -6.52
N GLN A 82 22.75 -1.71 -7.16
CA GLN A 82 21.42 -1.45 -7.74
C GLN A 82 20.40 -1.11 -6.66
N GLN A 83 20.35 -1.89 -5.58
CA GLN A 83 19.47 -1.63 -4.44
C GLN A 83 19.76 -0.26 -3.80
N LEU A 84 21.04 0.10 -3.66
CA LEU A 84 21.42 1.39 -3.10
C LEU A 84 20.98 2.56 -3.99
N VAL A 85 21.15 2.44 -5.32
CA VAL A 85 20.68 3.47 -6.26
C VAL A 85 19.15 3.62 -6.19
N GLU A 86 18.42 2.51 -6.20
CA GLU A 86 16.95 2.51 -6.08
C GLU A 86 16.48 3.13 -4.76
N THR A 87 17.15 2.80 -3.66
CA THR A 87 16.85 3.38 -2.34
C THR A 87 17.07 4.89 -2.33
N ILE A 88 18.14 5.39 -2.96
CA ILE A 88 18.43 6.82 -3.06
C ILE A 88 17.37 7.52 -3.93
N GLU A 89 17.02 6.93 -5.08
CA GLU A 89 15.99 7.48 -5.97
C GLU A 89 14.63 7.54 -5.26
N PHE A 90 14.25 6.52 -4.50
CA PHE A 90 13.05 6.53 -3.67
C PHE A 90 13.11 7.59 -2.56
N SER A 91 14.26 7.73 -1.90
CA SER A 91 14.46 8.74 -0.84
C SER A 91 14.32 10.18 -1.38
N LEU A 92 14.71 10.42 -2.64
CA LEU A 92 14.49 11.71 -3.30
C LEU A 92 13.00 11.99 -3.50
N VAL A 93 12.22 11.01 -3.97
CA VAL A 93 10.77 11.15 -4.08
C VAL A 93 10.14 11.38 -2.70
N GLN A 94 10.57 10.65 -1.69
CA GLN A 94 10.06 10.80 -0.33
C GLN A 94 10.31 12.21 0.23
N LYS A 95 11.46 12.81 -0.08
CA LYS A 95 11.76 14.20 0.27
C LYS A 95 10.77 15.18 -0.39
N ASP A 96 10.45 14.98 -1.66
CA ASP A 96 9.51 15.84 -2.38
C ASP A 96 8.08 15.70 -1.83
N VAL A 97 7.67 14.48 -1.47
CA VAL A 97 6.39 14.24 -0.78
C VAL A 97 6.35 14.96 0.57
N LEU A 98 7.42 14.89 1.36
CA LEU A 98 7.52 15.61 2.64
C LEU A 98 7.37 17.13 2.44
N PHE A 99 8.03 17.69 1.44
CA PHE A 99 7.92 19.11 1.12
C PHE A 99 6.51 19.51 0.68
N GLY A 100 5.81 18.63 -0.05
CA GLY A 100 4.40 18.80 -0.40
C GLY A 100 3.47 18.79 0.83
N LEU A 101 3.71 17.86 1.77
CA LEU A 101 2.97 17.79 3.03
C LEU A 101 3.20 19.02 3.92
N GLU A 102 4.44 19.52 3.99
CA GLU A 102 4.77 20.73 4.73
C GLU A 102 4.03 21.96 4.17
N GLN A 103 4.03 22.13 2.84
CA GLN A 103 3.25 23.20 2.20
C GLN A 103 1.75 23.03 2.44
N GLY A 104 1.22 21.81 2.30
CA GLY A 104 -0.19 21.53 2.59
C GLY A 104 -0.57 21.88 4.03
N ASN A 105 0.29 21.54 5.00
CA ASN A 105 0.09 21.87 6.40
C ASN A 105 0.13 23.39 6.65
N GLN A 106 1.06 24.11 6.01
CA GLN A 106 1.11 25.57 6.09
C GLN A 106 -0.15 26.23 5.52
N VAL A 107 -0.68 25.74 4.39
CA VAL A 107 -1.92 26.24 3.81
C VAL A 107 -3.12 25.93 4.71
N LEU A 108 -3.21 24.71 5.23
CA LEU A 108 -4.26 24.33 6.20
C LEU A 108 -4.21 25.19 7.45
N THR A 109 -3.01 25.47 7.98
CA THR A 109 -2.84 26.33 9.16
C THR A 109 -3.32 27.74 8.89
N LYS A 110 -3.00 28.31 7.71
CA LYS A 110 -3.50 29.64 7.31
C LYS A 110 -5.01 29.65 7.13
N LEU A 111 -5.58 28.65 6.45
CA LEU A 111 -7.02 28.51 6.28
C LEU A 111 -7.72 28.40 7.63
N ASN A 112 -7.15 27.64 8.57
CA ASN A 112 -7.67 27.50 9.93
C ASN A 112 -7.50 28.76 10.79
N GLN A 113 -6.59 29.67 10.43
CA GLN A 113 -6.47 30.99 11.05
C GLN A 113 -7.45 32.00 10.44
N GLU A 114 -7.70 31.91 9.13
CA GLU A 114 -8.69 32.73 8.41
C GLU A 114 -10.13 32.32 8.76
N MET A 115 -10.38 31.04 9.01
CA MET A 115 -11.55 30.57 9.74
C MET A 115 -11.41 31.02 11.19
N ARG A 116 -11.87 32.25 11.49
CA ARG A 116 -11.73 32.86 12.80
C ARG A 116 -12.34 31.94 13.86
N ILE A 117 -11.57 31.62 14.90
CA ILE A 117 -12.08 30.97 16.11
C ILE A 117 -13.29 31.74 16.64
N GLU A 118 -13.26 33.07 16.55
CA GLU A 118 -14.36 33.98 16.91
C GLU A 118 -15.66 33.72 16.13
N ASP A 119 -15.58 33.39 14.84
CA ASP A 119 -16.76 33.11 14.03
C ASP A 119 -17.28 31.68 14.28
N VAL A 120 -16.40 30.74 14.66
CA VAL A 120 -16.79 29.38 15.06
C VAL A 120 -17.42 29.38 16.45
N GLU A 121 -16.84 30.11 17.41
CA GLU A 121 -17.40 30.30 18.76
C GLU A 121 -18.73 31.04 18.70
N ARG A 122 -18.84 32.15 17.94
CA ARG A 122 -20.12 32.85 17.76
C ARG A 122 -21.17 31.96 17.10
N LEU A 123 -20.81 31.20 16.05
CA LEU A 123 -21.75 30.29 15.41
C LEU A 123 -22.23 29.19 16.37
N ALA A 124 -21.31 28.63 17.17
CA ALA A 124 -21.65 27.61 18.16
C ALA A 124 -22.60 28.17 19.24
N ASP A 125 -22.31 29.36 19.76
CA ASP A 125 -23.15 30.06 20.73
C ASP A 125 -24.52 30.40 20.14
N ASP A 126 -24.58 30.97 18.93
CA ASP A 126 -25.82 31.30 18.21
C ASP A 126 -26.67 30.03 17.98
N THR A 127 -26.06 28.89 17.62
CA THR A 127 -26.80 27.61 17.50
C THR A 127 -27.27 27.07 18.85
N ALA A 128 -26.47 27.19 19.90
CA ALA A 128 -26.85 26.74 21.23
C ALA A 128 -28.04 27.56 21.76
N GLU A 129 -28.02 28.87 21.55
CA GLU A 129 -29.13 29.78 21.90
C GLU A 129 -30.38 29.48 21.06
N ALA A 130 -30.24 29.26 19.74
CA ALA A 130 -31.36 28.89 18.88
C ALA A 130 -32.00 27.54 19.29
N ILE A 131 -31.18 26.55 19.66
CA ILE A 131 -31.67 25.25 20.17
C ILE A 131 -32.39 25.44 21.51
N ALA A 132 -31.82 26.24 22.42
CA ALA A 132 -32.46 26.53 23.71
C ALA A 132 -33.81 27.23 23.52
N TYR A 133 -33.88 28.23 22.64
CA TYR A 133 -35.12 28.93 22.29
C TYR A 133 -36.17 27.99 21.66
N GLN A 134 -35.76 27.10 20.76
CA GLN A 134 -36.66 26.07 20.20
C GLN A 134 -37.17 25.10 21.26
N ASN A 135 -36.31 24.71 22.21
CA ASN A 135 -36.72 23.85 23.32
C ASN A 135 -37.69 24.58 24.26
N GLU A 136 -37.46 25.86 24.55
CA GLU A 136 -38.37 26.69 25.35
C GLU A 136 -39.72 26.86 24.65
N ILE A 137 -39.75 27.13 23.34
CA ILE A 137 -41.00 27.14 22.55
C ILE A 137 -41.69 25.78 22.63
N SER A 138 -40.94 24.69 22.45
CA SER A 138 -41.48 23.33 22.50
C SER A 138 -42.08 23.02 23.86
N GLU A 139 -41.44 23.46 24.96
CA GLU A 139 -41.92 23.26 26.32
C GLU A 139 -43.15 24.13 26.62
N LEU A 140 -43.17 25.38 26.14
CA LEU A 140 -44.33 26.27 26.25
C LEU A 140 -45.54 25.72 25.47
N LEU A 141 -45.34 25.20 24.26
CA LEU A 141 -46.38 24.57 23.46
C LEU A 141 -46.93 23.32 24.16
N LYS A 142 -46.07 22.45 24.68
CA LYS A 142 -46.48 21.27 25.49
C LYS A 142 -47.24 21.65 26.76
N THR A 143 -46.86 22.75 27.42
CA THR A 143 -47.52 23.20 28.65
C THR A 143 -48.90 23.81 28.37
N GLN A 144 -49.11 24.41 27.19
CA GLN A 144 -50.41 24.98 26.80
C GLN A 144 -51.35 23.99 26.11
N MET A 145 -50.85 22.89 25.55
CA MET A 145 -51.68 21.84 24.97
C MET A 145 -52.22 20.90 26.04
N SER A 146 -53.49 20.49 25.91
CA SER A 146 -54.03 19.41 26.74
C SER A 146 -53.55 18.05 26.22
N ALA A 147 -53.60 17.01 27.06
CA ALA A 147 -53.23 15.66 26.64
C ALA A 147 -54.09 15.13 25.47
N GLU A 148 -55.35 15.59 25.36
CA GLU A 148 -56.24 15.24 24.25
C GLU A 148 -55.82 15.95 22.94
N ASP A 149 -55.32 17.18 23.03
CA ASP A 149 -54.81 17.93 21.87
C ASP A 149 -53.48 17.36 21.37
N GLU A 150 -52.60 16.90 22.26
CA GLU A 150 -51.36 16.21 21.88
C GLU A 150 -51.65 14.88 21.17
N GLU A 151 -52.63 14.10 21.64
CA GLU A 151 -53.02 12.85 21.01
C GLU A 151 -53.67 13.08 19.63
N ALA A 152 -54.45 14.14 19.47
CA ALA A 152 -55.00 14.54 18.17
C ALA A 152 -53.92 14.93 17.16
N VAL A 153 -52.91 15.69 17.57
CA VAL A 153 -51.77 16.07 16.72
C VAL A 153 -50.91 14.85 16.35
N LEU A 154 -50.70 13.91 17.27
CA LEU A 154 -49.98 12.66 16.97
C LEU A 154 -50.73 11.82 15.93
N MET A 155 -52.06 11.72 16.02
CA MET A 155 -52.87 11.03 15.01
C MET A 155 -52.79 11.72 13.64
N GLU A 156 -52.79 13.06 13.59
CA GLU A 156 -52.63 13.81 12.34
C GLU A 156 -51.23 13.60 11.72
N LEU A 157 -50.18 13.56 12.55
CA LEU A 157 -48.82 13.26 12.11
C LEU A 157 -48.73 11.85 11.49
N ASP A 158 -49.28 10.84 12.15
CA ASP A 158 -49.32 9.46 11.64
C ASP A 158 -50.04 9.35 10.28
N GLU A 159 -51.11 10.12 10.09
CA GLU A 159 -51.85 10.17 8.83
C GLU A 159 -51.03 10.86 7.72
N LEU A 160 -50.34 11.96 8.04
CA LEU A 160 -49.43 12.63 7.09
C LEU A 160 -48.24 11.75 6.69
N GLU A 161 -47.66 11.00 7.64
CA GLU A 161 -46.60 10.04 7.37
C GLU A 161 -47.06 8.92 6.43
N ARG A 162 -48.29 8.41 6.61
CA ARG A 162 -48.90 7.44 5.68
C ARG A 162 -49.11 8.03 4.28
N GLN A 163 -49.65 9.24 4.19
CA GLN A 163 -49.89 9.89 2.89
C GLN A 163 -48.60 10.16 2.11
N GLU A 164 -47.54 10.63 2.78
CA GLU A 164 -46.25 10.87 2.14
C GLU A 164 -45.49 9.57 1.83
N SER A 165 -45.60 8.54 2.68
CA SER A 165 -45.02 7.22 2.38
C SER A 165 -45.73 6.51 1.22
N ASP A 166 -47.05 6.59 1.11
CA ASP A 166 -47.82 6.10 -0.05
C ASP A 166 -47.43 6.86 -1.33
N ARG A 167 -47.23 8.19 -1.24
CA ARG A 167 -46.76 9.02 -2.36
C ARG A 167 -45.35 8.65 -2.82
N LEU A 168 -44.45 8.37 -1.88
CA LEU A 168 -43.09 7.91 -2.17
C LEU A 168 -43.06 6.48 -2.74
N GLN A 169 -43.96 5.60 -2.27
CA GLN A 169 -44.13 4.25 -2.82
C GLN A 169 -44.67 4.28 -4.26
N ILE A 170 -45.56 5.21 -4.61
CA ILE A 170 -46.04 5.42 -5.99
C ILE A 170 -44.90 5.88 -6.93
N ASN A 171 -43.87 6.55 -6.41
CA ASN A 171 -42.73 7.09 -7.17
C ASN A 171 -41.47 6.21 -7.15
N MET A 172 -41.48 5.05 -6.48
CA MET A 172 -40.37 4.10 -6.58
C MET A 172 -40.55 3.21 -7.81
N PRO A 173 -39.55 3.13 -8.73
CA PRO A 173 -39.56 2.12 -9.78
C PRO A 173 -39.50 0.73 -9.13
N GLN A 174 -40.34 -0.20 -9.59
CA GLN A 174 -40.30 -1.60 -9.14
C GLN A 174 -38.89 -2.16 -9.28
N VAL A 175 -38.32 -2.64 -8.18
CA VAL A 175 -37.06 -3.37 -8.18
C VAL A 175 -37.25 -4.61 -9.05
N PRO A 176 -36.39 -4.89 -10.04
CA PRO A 176 -36.54 -6.07 -10.88
C PRO A 176 -36.48 -7.36 -10.05
N ASP A 177 -37.55 -8.15 -10.06
CA ASP A 177 -37.63 -9.52 -9.52
C ASP A 177 -36.90 -10.53 -10.41
N HIS A 178 -35.68 -10.22 -10.86
CA HIS A 178 -34.86 -11.22 -11.54
C HIS A 178 -34.20 -12.11 -10.49
N PRO A 179 -34.44 -13.45 -10.50
CA PRO A 179 -33.69 -14.34 -9.64
C PRO A 179 -32.20 -14.18 -9.95
N LEU A 180 -31.42 -13.90 -8.90
CA LEU A 180 -29.96 -13.81 -9.00
C LEU A 180 -29.44 -15.10 -9.66
N PRO A 181 -28.45 -15.01 -10.57
CA PRO A 181 -27.89 -16.19 -11.21
C PRO A 181 -27.37 -17.13 -10.14
N VAL A 182 -27.93 -18.33 -10.08
CA VAL A 182 -27.41 -19.42 -9.24
C VAL A 182 -26.01 -19.71 -9.75
N GLN A 183 -25.00 -19.38 -8.94
CA GLN A 183 -23.65 -19.86 -9.17
C GLN A 183 -23.70 -21.39 -9.05
N HIS A 184 -23.59 -22.10 -10.17
CA HIS A 184 -23.31 -23.52 -10.15
C HIS A 184 -21.99 -23.72 -9.38
N PRO A 185 -21.96 -24.55 -8.32
CA PRO A 185 -20.71 -24.91 -7.67
C PRO A 185 -19.75 -25.46 -8.71
N VAL A 186 -18.63 -24.79 -8.90
CA VAL A 186 -17.50 -25.32 -9.65
C VAL A 186 -17.07 -26.57 -8.89
N GLU A 187 -17.26 -27.73 -9.50
CA GLU A 187 -16.69 -29.00 -9.03
C GLU A 187 -15.18 -28.80 -8.94
N ALA A 188 -14.70 -28.62 -7.72
CA ALA A 188 -13.28 -28.66 -7.42
C ALA A 188 -12.85 -30.13 -7.51
N ASP A 189 -12.02 -30.43 -8.50
CA ASP A 189 -11.22 -31.65 -8.58
C ASP A 189 -10.46 -31.85 -7.27
N ALA A 190 -11.04 -32.64 -6.36
CA ALA A 190 -10.35 -33.18 -5.19
C ALA A 190 -9.63 -34.45 -5.65
N GLN A 191 -8.33 -34.28 -5.92
CA GLN A 191 -7.39 -35.35 -6.14
C GLN A 191 -7.43 -36.34 -4.96
N GLN A 192 -7.49 -37.61 -5.33
CA GLN A 192 -7.31 -38.76 -4.47
C GLN A 192 -5.92 -38.72 -3.85
N ASP A 193 -5.85 -38.77 -2.52
CA ASP A 193 -4.77 -39.43 -1.79
C ASP A 193 -5.40 -40.11 -0.58
N GLY A 194 -5.34 -41.45 -0.59
CA GLY A 194 -5.88 -42.30 0.46
C GLY A 194 -4.83 -42.64 1.52
N GLU A 195 -5.34 -42.77 2.75
CA GLU A 195 -4.87 -43.61 3.87
C GLU A 195 -3.49 -43.26 4.44
N GLU A 196 -3.36 -42.89 5.72
CA GLU A 196 -3.36 -43.85 6.84
C GLU A 196 -3.95 -43.30 8.15
N LYS A 197 -4.38 -44.25 8.97
CA LYS A 197 -5.26 -44.18 10.14
C LYS A 197 -4.54 -43.84 11.45
N GLU A 198 -5.32 -43.15 12.30
CA GLU A 198 -5.60 -43.47 13.72
C GLU A 198 -4.42 -43.74 14.65
N ASP A 199 -4.14 -42.78 15.55
CA ASP A 199 -3.98 -43.04 16.99
C ASP A 199 -3.94 -41.72 17.77
N GLU A 200 -4.42 -41.75 19.02
CA GLU A 200 -4.39 -40.67 20.04
C GLU A 200 -5.53 -39.64 20.08
N LEU A 201 -6.76 -40.11 20.25
CA LEU A 201 -7.84 -39.34 20.90
C LEU A 201 -8.36 -40.06 22.15
N SER A 202 -7.51 -40.12 23.18
CA SER A 202 -7.97 -40.49 24.51
C SER A 202 -7.09 -39.89 25.61
N LEU A 203 -7.11 -38.57 25.85
CA LEU A 203 -6.71 -37.97 27.14
C LEU A 203 -6.95 -36.44 27.17
N ASN A 204 -8.20 -36.00 27.29
CA ASN A 204 -8.59 -34.94 28.24
C ASN A 204 -10.10 -34.67 28.19
N LYS A 205 -10.87 -35.43 28.96
CA LYS A 205 -12.14 -34.94 29.51
C LYS A 205 -11.89 -34.71 31.00
N GLN A 206 -11.69 -33.45 31.38
CA GLN A 206 -12.01 -33.04 32.74
C GLN A 206 -13.54 -33.18 32.93
N PRO A 207 -13.97 -33.60 34.11
CA PRO A 207 -15.09 -32.95 34.72
C PRO A 207 -14.70 -32.42 36.11
N MET A 208 -14.96 -31.13 36.28
CA MET A 208 -15.23 -30.49 37.56
C MET A 208 -16.21 -31.32 38.39
N LEU A 209 -15.97 -31.47 39.69
CA LEU A 209 -17.03 -31.39 40.72
C LEU A 209 -16.46 -31.46 42.14
N ALA A 210 -17.04 -30.58 42.97
CA ALA A 210 -17.12 -30.55 44.44
C ALA A 210 -15.88 -30.11 45.23
#